data_AF-A0A0D3J2X1-F1
#
_entry.id   AF-A0A0D3J2X1-F1
#
_cell.length_a   1.000
_cell.length_b   1.000
_cell.length_c   1.000
_cell.angle_alpha   90.00
_cell.angle_beta   90.00
_cell.angle_gamma   90.00
#
_symmetry.space_group_name_H-M   'P 1'
#
loop_
_entity.id
_entity.type
_entity.pdbx_description
1 polymer ?
#
loop_
_entity_poly.entity_id
_entity_poly.type
_entity_poly.pdbx_seq_one_letter_code
_entity_poly.pdbx_strand_id
1 'polypeptide(L)'
;MATSRLTGDAVKANTGQYDCADVHSLAMPRAGLRVIEALAPCVNLRHLDLSHNRIGRMEGLEALAQLRRLALSDNEITTIQGALLLDGNRITSLTMLDGESLALVDAAGLDASPSKDV
;
A
#
# COMPACT_ATOMS: atom_id res chain seq x y z
N MET A 1 -14.12 5.07 18.05
CA MET A 1 -14.56 5.42 16.69
C MET A 1 -13.72 4.61 15.72
N ALA A 2 -14.32 3.82 14.84
CA ALA A 2 -13.56 3.05 13.85
C ALA A 2 -12.95 4.04 12.84
N THR A 3 -11.63 4.03 12.71
CA THR A 3 -10.93 4.90 11.76
C THR A 3 -11.05 4.27 10.38
N SER A 4 -11.75 4.94 9.45
CA SER A 4 -11.85 4.49 8.06
C SER A 4 -10.58 4.73 7.23
N ARG A 5 -9.54 5.29 7.85
CA ARG A 5 -8.27 5.66 7.23
C ARG A 5 -7.15 4.96 7.95
N LEU A 6 -6.25 4.35 7.18
CA LEU A 6 -5.00 3.82 7.71
C LEU A 6 -3.96 4.93 7.64
N THR A 7 -3.53 5.39 8.82
CA THR A 7 -2.47 6.41 9.00
C THR A 7 -1.38 5.87 9.92
N GLY A 8 -0.21 6.51 9.95
CA GLY A 8 0.84 6.16 10.92
C GLY A 8 0.35 6.16 12.38
N ASP A 9 -0.61 7.02 12.73
CA ASP A 9 -1.23 7.00 14.07
C ASP A 9 -2.12 5.78 14.28
N ALA A 10 -2.88 5.35 13.27
CA ALA A 10 -3.66 4.12 13.35
C ALA A 10 -2.74 2.89 13.47
N VAL A 11 -1.58 2.89 12.80
CA VAL A 11 -0.57 1.84 12.94
C VAL A 11 -0.03 1.78 14.37
N LYS A 12 0.39 2.92 14.93
CA LYS A 12 0.86 3.03 16.32
C LYS A 12 -0.21 2.57 17.32
N ALA A 13 -1.44 3.03 17.14
CA ALA A 13 -2.57 2.66 17.99
C ALA A 13 -2.88 1.15 17.93
N ASN A 14 -2.77 0.53 16.75
CA ASN A 14 -3.05 -0.90 16.57
C ASN A 14 -1.90 -1.81 17.05
N THR A 15 -0.66 -1.33 16.94
CA THR A 15 0.55 -2.10 17.32
C THR A 15 0.99 -1.85 18.75
N GLY A 16 0.48 -0.79 19.40
CA GLY A 16 0.94 -0.33 20.71
C GLY A 16 2.34 0.32 20.68
N GLN A 17 2.88 0.58 19.49
CA GLN A 17 4.20 1.17 19.34
C GLN A 17 4.14 2.70 19.41
N TYR A 18 5.20 3.31 19.96
CA TYR A 18 5.34 4.76 20.03
C TYR A 18 5.80 5.37 18.69
N ASP A 19 6.61 4.63 17.94
CA ASP A 19 7.10 5.03 16.63
C ASP A 19 6.66 4.03 15.56
N CYS A 20 6.29 4.56 14.40
CA CYS A 20 5.97 3.74 13.23
C CYS A 20 7.22 3.04 12.67
N ALA A 21 8.41 3.60 12.91
CA ALA A 21 9.68 3.00 12.51
C ALA A 21 9.97 1.67 13.22
N ASP A 22 9.36 1.41 14.38
CA ASP A 22 9.54 0.15 15.11
C ASP A 22 8.61 -0.96 14.60
N VAL A 23 7.65 -0.62 13.74
CA VAL A 23 6.64 -1.54 13.23
C VAL A 23 7.16 -2.26 11.99
N HIS A 24 7.25 -3.58 12.09
CA HIS A 24 7.74 -4.44 11.00
C HIS A 24 6.62 -5.22 10.32
N SER A 25 5.50 -5.42 11.01
CA SER A 25 4.35 -6.18 10.51
C SER A 25 3.08 -5.55 11.04
N LEU A 26 2.11 -5.38 10.16
CA LEU A 26 0.78 -4.90 10.51
C LEU A 26 -0.27 -5.79 9.85
N ALA A 27 -1.20 -6.28 10.65
CA ALA A 27 -2.39 -6.97 10.18
C ALA A 27 -3.61 -6.22 10.72
N MET A 28 -4.44 -5.71 9.81
CA MET A 28 -5.71 -5.07 10.10
C MET A 28 -6.82 -5.60 9.18
N PRO A 29 -7.04 -6.93 9.12
CA PRO A 29 -8.14 -7.45 8.33
C PRO A 29 -9.48 -7.03 8.94
N ARG A 30 -10.48 -6.73 8.12
CA ARG A 30 -11.85 -6.39 8.59
C ARG A 30 -11.92 -5.14 9.48
N ALA A 31 -10.98 -4.21 9.32
CA ALA A 31 -10.94 -2.94 10.07
C ALA A 31 -11.87 -1.86 9.51
N GLY A 32 -12.52 -2.10 8.36
CA GLY A 32 -13.40 -1.12 7.71
C GLY A 32 -12.65 0.03 7.06
N LEU A 33 -11.38 -0.19 6.69
CA LEU A 33 -10.53 0.80 6.05
C LEU A 33 -11.01 1.10 4.64
N ARG A 34 -10.95 2.37 4.25
CA ARG A 34 -11.33 2.86 2.93
C ARG A 34 -10.20 3.55 2.18
N VAL A 35 -9.24 4.11 2.93
CA VAL A 35 -8.11 4.87 2.39
C VAL A 35 -6.85 4.50 3.14
N ILE A 36 -5.75 4.33 2.39
CA ILE A 36 -4.38 4.28 2.93
C ILE A 36 -3.73 5.64 2.67
N GLU A 37 -3.22 6.29 3.71
CA GLU A 37 -2.52 7.57 3.60
C GLU A 37 -1.50 7.75 4.74
N ALA A 38 -0.55 8.68 4.60
CA ALA A 38 0.36 9.07 5.68
C ALA A 38 1.13 7.90 6.36
N LEU A 39 1.56 6.91 5.57
CA LEU A 39 2.40 5.78 6.04
C LEU A 39 3.91 6.03 5.93
N ALA A 40 4.32 7.21 5.46
CA ALA A 40 5.73 7.59 5.31
C ALA A 40 6.61 7.36 6.55
N PRO A 41 6.14 7.53 7.80
CA PRO A 41 6.95 7.23 8.99
C PRO A 41 7.24 5.75 9.20
N CYS A 42 6.45 4.84 8.62
CA CYS A 42 6.49 3.41 8.90
C CYS A 42 7.48 2.69 7.96
N VAL A 43 8.65 3.28 7.73
CA VAL A 43 9.65 2.90 6.70
C VAL A 43 10.18 1.46 6.82
N ASN A 44 10.10 0.87 8.01
CA ASN A 44 10.59 -0.47 8.31
C ASN A 44 9.51 -1.57 8.17
N LEU A 45 8.28 -1.20 7.77
CA LEU A 45 7.20 -2.15 7.57
C LEU A 45 7.56 -3.14 6.46
N ARG A 46 7.48 -4.45 6.76
CA ARG A 46 7.83 -5.54 5.84
C ARG A 46 6.62 -6.33 5.38
N HIS A 47 5.61 -6.43 6.24
CA HIS A 47 4.40 -7.20 6.01
C HIS A 47 3.18 -6.34 6.33
N LEU A 48 2.29 -6.20 5.35
CA LEU A 48 1.06 -5.43 5.48
C LEU A 48 -0.11 -6.28 4.99
N ASP A 49 -0.98 -6.68 5.92
CA ASP A 49 -2.23 -7.37 5.64
C ASP A 49 -3.42 -6.46 5.92
N LEU A 50 -4.09 -6.06 4.84
CA LEU A 50 -5.27 -5.22 4.83
C LEU A 50 -6.43 -5.92 4.12
N SER A 51 -6.45 -7.25 4.14
CA SER A 51 -7.51 -8.04 3.54
C SER A 51 -8.89 -7.76 4.16
N HIS A 52 -9.96 -8.01 3.40
CA HIS A 52 -11.35 -7.84 3.86
C HIS A 52 -11.66 -6.43 4.37
N ASN A 53 -11.16 -5.41 3.68
CA ASN A 53 -11.47 -4.01 3.95
C ASN A 53 -12.30 -3.43 2.79
N ARG A 54 -12.45 -2.11 2.72
CA ARG A 54 -13.18 -1.40 1.65
C ARG A 54 -12.29 -0.36 1.01
N ILE A 55 -11.00 -0.68 0.89
CA ILE A 55 -9.99 0.27 0.42
C ILE A 55 -10.25 0.53 -1.05
N GLY A 56 -10.49 1.79 -1.41
CA GLY A 56 -10.65 2.22 -2.81
C GLY A 56 -9.56 3.19 -3.27
N ARG A 57 -8.77 3.73 -2.32
CA ARG A 57 -7.68 4.68 -2.60
C ARG A 57 -6.46 4.34 -1.73
N MET A 58 -5.28 4.35 -2.35
CA MET A 58 -4.00 4.08 -1.68
C MET A 58 -2.97 5.13 -2.09
N GLU A 59 -2.34 5.77 -1.10
CA GLU A 59 -1.30 6.77 -1.28
C GLU A 59 -0.20 6.59 -0.21
N GLY A 60 1.04 6.94 -0.56
CA GLY A 60 2.16 6.89 0.38
C GLY A 60 2.72 5.49 0.64
N LEU A 61 2.34 4.49 -0.16
CA LEU A 61 2.91 3.14 -0.07
C LEU A 61 4.35 3.10 -0.60
N GLU A 62 4.72 4.00 -1.51
CA GLU A 62 6.06 4.16 -2.09
C GLU A 62 7.14 4.51 -1.06
N ALA A 63 6.74 5.04 0.10
CA ALA A 63 7.66 5.34 1.20
C ALA A 63 8.04 4.09 2.02
N LEU A 64 7.35 2.97 1.83
CA LEU A 64 7.57 1.73 2.57
C LEU A 64 8.68 0.90 1.93
N ALA A 65 9.90 1.45 1.90
CA ALA A 65 11.05 0.89 1.20
C ALA A 65 11.44 -0.55 1.61
N GLN A 66 10.99 -1.01 2.79
CA GLN A 66 11.22 -2.37 3.28
C GLN A 66 10.03 -3.32 3.10
N LEU A 67 8.93 -2.86 2.49
CA LEU A 67 7.72 -3.66 2.31
C LEU A 67 7.99 -4.81 1.34
N ARG A 68 7.73 -6.03 1.80
CA ARG A 68 7.98 -7.28 1.07
C ARG A 68 6.71 -8.00 0.71
N ARG A 69 5.70 -7.97 1.59
CA ARG A 69 4.41 -8.62 1.39
C ARG A 69 3.28 -7.62 1.62
N LEU A 70 2.36 -7.58 0.66
CA LEU A 70 1.15 -6.78 0.71
C LEU A 70 -0.05 -7.67 0.38
N ALA A 71 -0.99 -7.78 1.30
CA ALA A 71 -2.26 -8.47 1.11
C ALA A 71 -3.41 -7.47 1.11
N LEU A 72 -4.15 -7.42 0.01
CA LEU A 72 -5.27 -6.52 -0.26
C LEU A 72 -6.49 -7.28 -0.80
N SER A 73 -6.56 -8.61 -0.65
CA SER A 73 -7.74 -9.42 -0.97
C SER A 73 -9.02 -8.84 -0.35
N ASP A 74 -10.14 -8.99 -1.04
CA ASP A 74 -11.46 -8.50 -0.62
C ASP A 74 -11.42 -7.01 -0.21
N ASN A 75 -11.04 -6.16 -1.16
CA ASN A 75 -11.09 -4.69 -1.08
C ASN A 75 -11.79 -4.11 -2.33
N GLU A 76 -12.06 -2.81 -2.32
CA GLU A 76 -12.74 -2.07 -3.39
C GLU A 76 -11.74 -1.41 -4.37
N ILE A 77 -10.54 -1.97 -4.50
CA ILE A 77 -9.45 -1.41 -5.33
C ILE A 77 -9.72 -1.78 -6.79
N THR A 78 -10.12 -0.80 -7.59
CA THR A 78 -10.43 -0.99 -9.02
C THR A 78 -9.27 -0.61 -9.94
N THR A 79 -8.36 0.23 -9.46
CA THR A 79 -7.19 0.69 -10.21
C THR A 79 -5.97 0.71 -9.31
N ILE A 80 -4.83 0.26 -9.84
CA ILE A 80 -3.53 0.40 -9.18
C ILE A 80 -2.60 1.05 -10.19
N GLN A 81 -2.00 2.16 -9.77
CA GLN A 81 -0.87 2.73 -10.48
C GLN A 81 0.35 1.85 -10.22
N GLY A 82 0.51 0.79 -11.04
CA GLY A 82 1.51 -0.25 -10.85
C GLY A 82 2.94 0.30 -10.81
N ALA A 83 3.24 1.34 -11.59
CA ALA A 83 4.56 1.96 -11.64
C ALA A 83 4.96 2.65 -10.33
N LEU A 84 4.03 3.34 -9.65
CA LEU A 84 4.31 3.98 -8.36
C LEU A 84 4.48 2.97 -7.22
N LEU A 85 3.75 1.85 -7.26
CA LEU A 85 3.77 0.85 -6.19
C LEU A 85 5.08 0.04 -6.15
N LEU A 86 5.74 -0.11 -7.30
CA LEU A 86 6.86 -1.03 -7.50
C LEU A 86 8.24 -0.34 -7.46
N ASP A 87 8.36 0.92 -7.86
CA ASP A 87 9.65 1.61 -7.95
C ASP A 87 10.23 2.03 -6.57
N GLY A 88 9.39 2.23 -5.56
CA GLY A 88 9.82 2.66 -4.21
C GLY A 88 10.01 1.53 -3.19
N ASN A 89 9.50 0.34 -3.48
CA ASN A 89 9.34 -0.74 -2.50
C ASN A 89 10.13 -2.00 -2.86
N ARG A 90 10.12 -3.01 -1.98
CA ARG A 90 10.77 -4.30 -2.19
C ARG A 90 9.74 -5.45 -2.24
N ILE A 91 8.56 -5.16 -2.77
CA ILE A 91 7.44 -6.11 -2.77
C ILE A 91 7.83 -7.30 -3.64
N THR A 92 7.93 -8.47 -3.02
CA THR A 92 8.18 -9.75 -3.71
C THR A 92 6.93 -10.60 -3.79
N SER A 93 5.87 -10.23 -3.06
CA SER A 93 4.61 -10.96 -2.98
C SER A 93 3.44 -9.98 -2.82
N LEU A 94 2.48 -10.07 -3.73
CA LEU A 94 1.29 -9.23 -3.75
C LEU A 94 0.05 -10.14 -3.93
N THR A 95 -0.95 -10.00 -3.06
CA THR A 95 -2.19 -10.78 -3.13
C THR A 95 -3.39 -9.82 -3.12
N MET A 96 -4.22 -9.83 -4.17
CA MET A 96 -5.30 -8.84 -4.33
C MET A 96 -6.60 -9.41 -4.92
N LEU A 97 -6.78 -10.73 -4.95
CA LEU A 97 -7.86 -11.35 -5.75
C LEU A 97 -9.05 -11.81 -4.94
N ASP A 98 -10.21 -11.17 -5.20
CA ASP A 98 -11.55 -11.76 -5.08
C ASP A 98 -12.52 -11.03 -6.06
N GLY A 99 -12.69 -11.52 -7.30
CA GLY A 99 -13.90 -11.25 -8.11
C GLY A 99 -13.95 -10.06 -9.09
N GLU A 100 -13.11 -9.01 -8.98
CA GLU A 100 -13.14 -7.87 -9.92
C GLU A 100 -11.91 -7.84 -10.86
N SER A 101 -12.17 -7.58 -12.14
CA SER A 101 -11.12 -7.43 -13.15
C SER A 101 -10.34 -6.14 -12.90
N LEU A 102 -9.11 -6.25 -12.36
CA LEU A 102 -8.22 -5.10 -12.20
C LEU A 102 -7.83 -4.54 -13.57
N ALA A 103 -8.08 -3.25 -13.78
CA ALA A 103 -7.44 -2.53 -14.86
C ALA A 103 -6.02 -2.16 -14.41
N LEU A 104 -5.02 -2.80 -15.01
CA LEU A 104 -3.64 -2.36 -14.86
C LEU A 104 -3.52 -1.02 -15.59
N VAL A 105 -3.46 0.08 -14.85
CA VAL A 105 -3.15 1.37 -15.45
C VAL A 105 -1.63 1.42 -15.55
N ASP A 106 -1.10 0.99 -16.69
CA ASP A 106 0.27 1.34 -17.05
C ASP A 106 0.37 2.85 -16.90
N ALA A 107 1.38 3.30 -16.16
CA ALA A 107 1.72 4.71 -16.13
C ALA A 107 2.23 5.09 -17.52
N ALA A 108 1.30 5.39 -18.43
CA ALA A 108 1.53 6.09 -19.69
C ALA A 108 1.94 7.55 -19.38
N GLY A 109 3.02 7.67 -18.62
CA GLY A 109 3.71 8.86 -18.14
C GLY A 109 5.20 8.59 -17.89
N LEU A 110 5.71 7.39 -18.17
CA LEU A 110 7.11 7.22 -18.57
C LEU A 110 7.18 7.54 -20.06
N ASP A 111 7.37 8.82 -20.35
CA ASP A 111 7.94 9.28 -21.60
C ASP A 111 9.28 8.56 -21.81
N ALA A 112 9.23 7.40 -22.45
CA ALA A 112 10.38 6.81 -23.09
C ALA A 112 10.59 7.50 -24.44
N SER A 113 10.90 8.79 -24.43
CA SER A 113 11.68 9.39 -25.48
C SER A 113 13.14 9.03 -25.18
N PRO A 114 13.77 8.10 -25.93
CA PRO A 114 15.21 8.04 -25.90
C PRO A 114 15.70 9.35 -26.50
N SER A 115 16.14 10.27 -25.63
CA SER A 115 17.08 11.32 -26.00
C SER A 115 18.32 10.62 -26.55
N LYS A 116 18.33 10.38 -27.87
CA LYS A 116 19.56 10.11 -28.59
C LYS A 116 20.15 11.45 -28.95
N ASP A 117 21.08 11.88 -28.11
CA ASP A 117 22.22 12.67 -28.57
C ASP A 117 22.85 11.94 -29.78
N VAL A 118 22.69 12.51 -30.97
CA VAL A 118 23.62 12.41 -32.10
C VAL A 118 23.55 13.69 -32.93
#